data_AF-A0A7C6ZUX7-F1
#
_entry.id   AF-A0A7C6ZUX7-F1
#
_cell.length_a   1.000
_cell.length_b   1.000
_cell.length_c   1.000
_cell.angle_alpha   90.00
_cell.angle_beta   90.00
_cell.angle_gamma   90.00
#
_symmetry.space_group_name_H-M   'P 1'
#
loop_
_entity.id
_entity.type
_entity.pdbx_description
1 polymer ?
#
loop_
_entity_poly.entity_id
_entity_poly.type
_entity_poly.pdbx_seq_one_letter_code
_entity_poly.pdbx_strand_id
1 'polypeptide(L)'
;PDEGSSLTINEIDQALATILAETGVEQFEFVGFDACLMSQVEALVGIAPYARYAVASQETEPAIGWAYSAFLSDLVKRPAQDGKTLAKNIVSSYIAKDIRIQDDDARRDYVAEVYGVEEEVSPEEVAEAESQSVTLTAIDLAKVPALVDALNEFAFALTEVDPAAVARARTYAQSFETVFGEDAPSPYLDLGNFAALVAEFANSKPLNTALNALNKAYKAAILAEKHGAGRPGATGFSIFFPTPELLVAVGTEESETSYTAYASRFAGASLWDDFLVFHYTNQDIDPDAVEPALLDPETAADANLDDYAAPLLAEDADLPAPGIDTELSMTPIEVSSDEIAADETVLLSTQITGEEIGYIYIEVSRYDEESETYIVEDMDYVAADDTVEFDGIYYPAWTEADLEDFIFEWEPTIYALSDGETEAFALFEPAVYGATDEDGEYDVRGVYTFADSGEERYATMKFNSALEYKGLLTFTGANGAGAPRAMNPRPGDTFTILEQRYKLDDDGAWVVNDYLGDTLTFSGKPFTVTAYASYPGEYSLGIIVTDLLDNSVAEYATVYVVE
;
A
#
# COMPACT_ATOMS: atom_id res chain seq x y z
N PRO A 1 26.97 -4.12 -7.28
CA PRO A 1 26.07 -3.12 -6.67
C PRO A 1 26.51 -2.97 -5.22
N ASP A 2 26.66 -1.74 -4.75
CA ASP A 2 26.91 -1.49 -3.34
C ASP A 2 25.57 -1.48 -2.59
N GLU A 3 25.55 -1.93 -1.35
CA GLU A 3 24.35 -1.90 -0.51
C GLU A 3 23.80 -0.47 -0.41
N GLY A 4 22.47 -0.33 -0.50
CA GLY A 4 21.79 0.97 -0.55
C GLY A 4 21.82 1.67 -1.92
N SER A 5 22.41 1.08 -2.95
CA SER A 5 22.32 1.63 -4.32
C SER A 5 20.95 1.35 -4.94
N SER A 6 20.34 2.36 -5.56
CA SER A 6 19.09 2.28 -6.32
C SER A 6 19.23 2.91 -7.71
N LEU A 7 18.21 2.73 -8.56
CA LEU A 7 18.05 3.44 -9.82
C LEU A 7 16.65 4.04 -9.85
N THR A 8 16.54 5.32 -10.18
CA THR A 8 15.28 5.98 -10.51
C THR A 8 14.76 5.50 -11.87
N ILE A 9 13.47 5.72 -12.15
CA ILE A 9 12.89 5.41 -13.48
C ILE A 9 13.61 6.20 -14.57
N ASN A 10 13.94 7.47 -14.32
CA ASN A 10 14.74 8.29 -15.23
C ASN A 10 16.16 7.73 -15.48
N GLU A 11 16.83 7.16 -14.49
CA GLU A 11 18.12 6.51 -14.70
C GLU A 11 17.99 5.21 -15.49
N ILE A 12 16.92 4.44 -15.27
CA ILE A 12 16.61 3.24 -16.07
C ILE A 12 16.35 3.63 -17.53
N ASP A 13 15.54 4.65 -17.77
CA ASP A 13 15.26 5.24 -19.08
C ASP A 13 16.56 5.60 -19.83
N GLN A 14 17.40 6.43 -19.22
CA GLN A 14 18.66 6.89 -19.81
C GLN A 14 19.62 5.72 -20.08
N ALA A 15 19.66 4.72 -19.19
CA ALA A 15 20.45 3.53 -19.38
C ALA A 15 19.96 2.71 -20.58
N LEU A 16 18.65 2.50 -20.72
CA LEU A 16 18.07 1.77 -21.85
C LEU A 16 18.33 2.50 -23.17
N ALA A 17 18.12 3.83 -23.21
CA ALA A 17 18.44 4.65 -24.38
C ALA A 17 19.91 4.52 -24.80
N THR A 18 20.82 4.60 -23.83
CA THR A 18 22.27 4.42 -24.06
C THR A 18 22.59 3.05 -24.62
N ILE A 19 21.99 1.98 -24.07
CA ILE A 19 22.24 0.61 -24.55
C ILE A 19 21.78 0.44 -26.00
N LEU A 20 20.61 0.95 -26.38
CA LEU A 20 20.12 0.87 -27.76
C LEU A 20 21.05 1.62 -28.72
N ALA A 21 21.49 2.82 -28.34
CA ALA A 21 22.42 3.62 -29.14
C ALA A 21 23.78 2.93 -29.35
N GLU A 22 24.33 2.29 -28.30
CA GLU A 22 25.62 1.60 -28.38
C GLU A 22 25.55 0.26 -29.13
N THR A 23 24.44 -0.46 -29.00
CA THR A 23 24.27 -1.80 -29.59
C THR A 23 23.70 -1.77 -31.01
N GLY A 24 23.00 -0.70 -31.38
CA GLY A 24 22.25 -0.60 -32.63
C GLY A 24 21.00 -1.49 -32.67
N VAL A 25 20.53 -1.96 -31.51
CA VAL A 25 19.23 -2.63 -31.36
C VAL A 25 18.14 -1.56 -31.41
N GLU A 26 17.06 -1.80 -32.15
CA GLU A 26 15.95 -0.84 -32.25
C GLU A 26 15.16 -0.74 -30.94
N GLN A 27 14.78 -1.90 -30.37
CA GLN A 27 14.10 -2.03 -29.08
C GLN A 27 14.46 -3.38 -28.47
N PHE A 28 14.45 -3.47 -27.15
CA PHE A 28 14.45 -4.74 -26.44
C PHE A 28 13.17 -5.52 -26.76
N GLU A 29 13.30 -6.82 -26.98
CA GLU A 29 12.12 -7.67 -27.17
C GLU A 29 11.27 -7.74 -25.90
N PHE A 30 11.91 -7.75 -24.72
CA PHE A 30 11.26 -7.89 -23.43
C PHE A 30 12.10 -7.25 -22.33
N VAL A 31 11.46 -6.56 -21.39
CA VAL A 31 12.04 -6.10 -20.12
C VAL A 31 11.16 -6.61 -18.97
N GLY A 32 11.76 -7.23 -17.97
CA GLY A 32 11.01 -7.76 -16.82
C GLY A 32 11.45 -7.10 -15.54
N PHE A 33 10.49 -6.67 -14.73
CA PHE A 33 10.70 -6.24 -13.35
C PHE A 33 10.23 -7.36 -12.42
N ASP A 34 11.15 -8.28 -12.07
CA ASP A 34 11.02 -9.13 -10.88
C ASP A 34 11.48 -8.27 -9.68
N ALA A 35 10.66 -7.25 -9.43
CA ALA A 35 10.80 -6.22 -8.42
C ALA A 35 9.39 -5.68 -8.04
N CYS A 36 9.21 -5.39 -6.76
CA CYS A 36 7.98 -4.87 -6.18
C CYS A 36 7.52 -3.56 -6.85
N LEU A 37 6.21 -3.36 -6.96
CA LEU A 37 5.57 -2.07 -7.30
C LEU A 37 5.90 -1.50 -8.70
N MET A 38 6.56 -2.26 -9.58
CA MET A 38 7.01 -1.75 -10.89
C MET A 38 5.94 -1.71 -12.00
N SER A 39 4.70 -2.15 -11.72
CA SER A 39 3.55 -2.04 -12.65
C SER A 39 2.80 -0.70 -12.50
N GLN A 40 3.49 0.32 -11.97
CA GLN A 40 3.08 1.72 -12.02
C GLN A 40 3.10 2.22 -13.48
N VAL A 41 2.08 2.98 -13.88
CA VAL A 41 2.03 3.57 -15.24
C VAL A 41 3.24 4.47 -15.50
N GLU A 42 3.70 5.18 -14.48
CA GLU A 42 4.88 6.04 -14.45
C GLU A 42 6.14 5.26 -14.86
N ALA A 43 6.37 4.12 -14.21
CA ALA A 43 7.51 3.24 -14.49
C ALA A 43 7.45 2.65 -15.91
N LEU A 44 6.25 2.21 -16.32
CA LEU A 44 6.03 1.59 -17.62
C LEU A 44 6.20 2.58 -18.78
N VAL A 45 5.79 3.84 -18.58
CA VAL A 45 6.03 4.92 -19.53
C VAL A 45 7.51 5.19 -19.71
N GLY A 46 8.31 5.17 -18.63
CA GLY A 46 9.77 5.32 -18.69
C GLY A 46 10.48 4.27 -19.56
N ILE A 47 9.92 3.06 -19.70
CA ILE A 47 10.53 2.00 -20.52
C ILE A 47 9.83 1.75 -21.87
N ALA A 48 8.63 2.28 -22.08
CA ALA A 48 7.80 2.00 -23.24
C ALA A 48 8.48 2.27 -24.60
N PRO A 49 9.28 3.35 -24.78
CA PRO A 49 9.97 3.58 -26.04
C PRO A 49 11.04 2.52 -26.34
N TYR A 50 11.58 1.87 -25.33
CA TYR A 50 12.79 1.05 -25.43
C TYR A 50 12.54 -0.45 -25.51
N ALA A 51 11.34 -0.91 -25.18
CA ALA A 51 11.01 -2.32 -25.15
C ALA A 51 9.64 -2.61 -25.80
N ARG A 52 9.45 -3.82 -26.33
CA ARG A 52 8.17 -4.23 -26.92
C ARG A 52 7.17 -4.77 -25.90
N TYR A 53 7.68 -5.51 -24.91
CA TYR A 53 6.87 -6.17 -23.90
C TYR A 53 7.47 -5.98 -22.51
N ALA A 54 6.62 -5.90 -21.50
CA ALA A 54 7.03 -5.90 -20.10
C ALA A 54 6.29 -6.94 -19.26
N VAL A 55 6.89 -7.33 -18.14
CA VAL A 55 6.19 -7.97 -17.02
C VAL A 55 6.57 -7.26 -15.73
N ALA A 56 5.58 -6.89 -14.92
CA ALA A 56 5.77 -6.18 -13.65
C ALA A 56 4.61 -6.46 -12.68
N SER A 57 4.81 -6.18 -11.38
CA SER A 57 3.81 -6.33 -10.32
C SER A 57 3.37 -4.96 -9.79
N GLN A 58 2.07 -4.78 -9.50
CA GLN A 58 1.55 -3.62 -8.78
C GLN A 58 1.87 -3.68 -7.29
N GLU A 59 1.91 -4.89 -6.73
CA GLU A 59 2.22 -5.19 -5.34
C GLU A 59 3.70 -5.61 -5.17
N THR A 60 4.14 -5.74 -3.93
CA THR A 60 5.28 -6.57 -3.53
C THR A 60 5.20 -7.97 -4.12
N GLU A 61 6.37 -8.53 -4.45
CA GLU A 61 6.49 -9.90 -4.93
C GLU A 61 6.96 -10.79 -3.77
N PRO A 62 6.42 -12.01 -3.65
CA PRO A 62 6.80 -12.93 -2.59
C PRO A 62 8.28 -13.31 -2.74
N ALA A 63 8.92 -13.71 -1.64
CA ALA A 63 10.33 -14.10 -1.64
C ALA A 63 10.66 -15.25 -2.63
N ILE A 64 9.65 -16.00 -3.07
CA ILE A 64 9.79 -17.02 -4.12
C ILE A 64 10.05 -16.42 -5.53
N GLY A 65 9.64 -15.19 -5.79
CA GLY A 65 9.82 -14.49 -7.07
C GLY A 65 9.21 -15.21 -8.26
N TRP A 66 9.77 -14.98 -9.46
CA TRP A 66 9.25 -15.61 -10.68
C TRP A 66 9.64 -17.09 -10.80
N ALA A 67 8.79 -17.87 -11.49
CA ALA A 67 9.04 -19.28 -11.79
C ALA A 67 10.09 -19.48 -12.92
N TYR A 68 11.32 -19.00 -12.72
CA TYR A 68 12.42 -18.99 -13.70
C TYR A 68 12.64 -20.33 -14.40
N SER A 69 12.68 -21.41 -13.62
CA SER A 69 12.88 -22.75 -14.16
C SER A 69 11.80 -23.13 -15.17
N ALA A 70 10.54 -22.75 -14.91
CA ALA A 70 9.41 -23.10 -15.76
C ALA A 70 9.44 -22.33 -17.10
N PHE A 71 9.47 -21.00 -17.06
CA PHE A 71 9.37 -20.21 -18.30
C PHE A 71 10.66 -20.27 -19.14
N LEU A 72 11.85 -20.37 -18.52
CA LEU A 72 13.10 -20.56 -19.26
C LEU A 72 13.18 -21.96 -19.89
N SER A 73 12.70 -23.00 -19.20
CA SER A 73 12.61 -24.34 -19.79
C SER A 73 11.67 -24.37 -20.98
N ASP A 74 10.57 -23.61 -20.93
CA ASP A 74 9.69 -23.44 -22.06
C ASP A 74 10.37 -22.72 -23.24
N LEU A 75 11.12 -21.65 -22.96
CA LEU A 75 11.92 -20.94 -23.95
C LEU A 75 12.95 -21.85 -24.64
N VAL A 76 13.66 -22.69 -23.88
CA VAL A 76 14.61 -23.67 -24.44
C VAL A 76 13.90 -24.70 -25.35
N LYS A 77 12.70 -25.14 -24.97
CA LYS A 77 11.90 -26.09 -25.77
C LYS A 77 11.30 -25.44 -27.02
N ARG A 78 11.03 -24.14 -26.95
CA ARG A 78 10.38 -23.34 -28.01
C ARG A 78 11.15 -22.03 -28.24
N PRO A 79 12.38 -22.08 -28.79
CA PRO A 79 13.25 -20.91 -28.91
C PRO A 79 12.79 -19.91 -29.98
N ALA A 80 11.76 -20.24 -30.76
CA ALA A 80 11.18 -19.36 -31.77
C ALA A 80 9.96 -18.57 -31.27
N GLN A 81 9.64 -18.65 -29.97
CA GLN A 81 8.57 -17.83 -29.38
C GLN A 81 8.98 -16.36 -29.33
N ASP A 82 8.02 -15.46 -29.52
CA ASP A 82 8.22 -14.01 -29.41
C ASP A 82 8.14 -13.55 -27.95
N GLY A 83 8.50 -12.29 -27.70
CA GLY A 83 8.45 -11.67 -26.38
C GLY A 83 7.05 -11.64 -25.79
N LYS A 84 6.01 -11.52 -26.64
CA LYS A 84 4.60 -11.63 -26.22
C LYS A 84 4.29 -12.98 -25.59
N THR A 85 4.73 -14.06 -26.22
CA THR A 85 4.55 -15.43 -25.72
C THR A 85 5.38 -15.64 -24.45
N LEU A 86 6.61 -15.14 -24.42
CA LEU A 86 7.46 -15.20 -23.22
C LEU A 86 6.82 -14.49 -22.02
N ALA A 87 6.35 -13.25 -22.20
CA ALA A 87 5.69 -12.46 -21.16
C ALA A 87 4.44 -13.16 -20.61
N LYS A 88 3.57 -13.69 -21.48
CA LYS A 88 2.42 -14.50 -21.05
C LYS A 88 2.83 -15.77 -20.29
N ASN A 89 3.93 -16.41 -20.70
CA ASN A 89 4.42 -17.61 -20.04
C ASN A 89 4.89 -17.32 -18.62
N ILE A 90 5.59 -16.20 -18.39
CA ILE A 90 6.00 -15.72 -17.07
C ILE A 90 4.78 -15.63 -16.16
N VAL A 91 3.77 -14.82 -16.53
CA VAL A 91 2.52 -14.66 -15.75
C VAL A 91 1.80 -16.00 -15.51
N SER A 92 1.64 -16.82 -16.55
CA SER A 92 0.96 -18.12 -16.42
C SER A 92 1.69 -19.15 -15.57
N SER A 93 2.99 -18.94 -15.32
CA SER A 93 3.83 -19.81 -14.51
C SER A 93 4.02 -19.29 -13.09
N TYR A 94 3.69 -18.02 -12.86
CA TYR A 94 4.01 -17.28 -11.66
C TYR A 94 3.54 -18.02 -10.40
N ILE A 95 4.50 -18.24 -9.49
CA ILE A 95 4.41 -19.00 -8.24
C ILE A 95 4.10 -20.48 -8.47
N ALA A 96 2.93 -20.77 -9.03
CA ALA A 96 2.38 -22.12 -9.11
C ALA A 96 3.29 -23.13 -9.83
N LYS A 97 4.14 -22.71 -10.78
CA LYS A 97 5.06 -23.60 -11.49
C LYS A 97 6.52 -23.46 -11.03
N ASP A 98 6.76 -22.75 -9.94
CA ASP A 98 8.11 -22.67 -9.39
C ASP A 98 8.60 -24.07 -8.96
N ILE A 99 9.90 -24.31 -9.10
CA ILE A 99 10.49 -25.59 -8.75
C ILE A 99 10.39 -25.87 -7.25
N ARG A 100 10.43 -24.84 -6.41
CA ARG A 100 10.23 -24.94 -4.95
C ARG A 100 8.81 -25.35 -4.59
N ILE A 101 7.86 -25.28 -5.51
CA ILE A 101 6.49 -25.78 -5.31
C ILE A 101 6.31 -27.12 -6.01
N GLN A 102 6.80 -27.28 -7.24
CA GLN A 102 6.49 -28.44 -8.07
C GLN A 102 7.36 -29.67 -7.79
N ASP A 103 8.59 -29.50 -7.27
CA ASP A 103 9.45 -30.63 -6.87
C ASP A 103 9.16 -31.04 -5.43
N ASP A 104 8.95 -32.35 -5.18
CA ASP A 104 8.53 -32.85 -3.86
C ASP A 104 9.55 -32.61 -2.75
N ASP A 105 10.85 -32.73 -3.06
CA ASP A 105 11.90 -32.50 -2.08
C ASP A 105 12.06 -31.01 -1.80
N ALA A 106 12.10 -30.19 -2.85
CA ALA A 106 12.19 -28.74 -2.70
C ALA A 106 10.97 -28.14 -2.00
N ARG A 107 9.76 -28.66 -2.28
CA ARG A 107 8.52 -28.22 -1.61
C ARG A 107 8.51 -28.58 -0.14
N ARG A 108 8.92 -29.78 0.22
CA ARG A 108 9.02 -30.16 1.64
C ARG A 108 9.98 -29.24 2.39
N ASP A 109 11.15 -28.94 1.79
CA ASP A 109 12.14 -28.05 2.40
C ASP A 109 11.59 -26.61 2.52
N TYR A 110 10.92 -26.11 1.46
CA TYR A 110 10.29 -24.79 1.45
C TYR A 110 9.17 -24.67 2.50
N VAL A 111 8.27 -25.64 2.57
CA VAL A 111 7.14 -25.62 3.50
C VAL A 111 7.60 -25.70 4.95
N ALA A 112 8.62 -26.51 5.23
CA ALA A 112 9.22 -26.59 6.55
C ALA A 112 9.92 -25.27 6.93
N GLU A 113 10.58 -24.60 5.99
CA GLU A 113 11.27 -23.32 6.21
C GLU A 113 10.30 -22.15 6.41
N VAL A 114 9.26 -22.06 5.56
CA VAL A 114 8.38 -20.89 5.48
C VAL A 114 7.18 -20.99 6.44
N TYR A 115 6.56 -22.17 6.52
CA TYR A 115 5.35 -22.37 7.31
C TYR A 115 5.60 -23.17 8.60
N GLY A 116 6.80 -23.73 8.78
CA GLY A 116 7.10 -24.55 9.94
C GLY A 116 6.31 -25.88 9.99
N VAL A 117 5.81 -26.32 8.84
CA VAL A 117 5.00 -27.53 8.67
C VAL A 117 5.90 -28.65 8.16
N GLU A 118 6.02 -29.73 8.93
CA GLU A 118 6.80 -30.93 8.55
C GLU A 118 5.95 -31.96 7.79
N GLU A 119 4.64 -31.75 7.72
CA GLU A 119 3.70 -32.64 7.02
C GLU A 119 3.77 -32.44 5.50
N GLU A 120 3.35 -33.46 4.75
CA GLU A 120 3.31 -33.39 3.29
C GLU A 120 2.16 -32.46 2.85
N VAL A 121 2.51 -31.32 2.28
CA VAL A 121 1.57 -30.35 1.71
C VAL A 121 1.59 -30.47 0.19
N SER A 122 0.42 -30.38 -0.45
CA SER A 122 0.31 -30.47 -1.90
C SER A 122 0.90 -29.23 -2.60
N PRO A 123 1.37 -29.34 -3.85
CA PRO A 123 1.78 -28.17 -4.65
C PRO A 123 0.67 -27.12 -4.75
N GLU A 124 -0.59 -27.56 -4.86
CA GLU A 124 -1.74 -26.68 -4.98
C GLU A 124 -1.97 -25.85 -3.71
N GLU A 125 -1.85 -26.45 -2.53
CA GLU A 125 -1.99 -25.74 -1.25
C GLU A 125 -0.90 -24.69 -1.06
N VAL A 126 0.37 -25.03 -1.36
CA VAL A 126 1.48 -24.05 -1.28
C VAL A 126 1.31 -22.94 -2.31
N ALA A 127 0.94 -23.27 -3.54
CA ALA A 127 0.72 -22.27 -4.59
C ALA A 127 -0.41 -21.30 -4.23
N GLU A 128 -1.48 -21.79 -3.59
CA GLU A 128 -2.59 -20.96 -3.14
C GLU A 128 -2.17 -20.00 -2.03
N ALA A 129 -1.46 -20.50 -1.01
CA ALA A 129 -0.95 -19.69 0.09
C ALA A 129 0.02 -18.59 -0.40
N GLU A 130 0.97 -18.94 -1.27
CA GLU A 130 1.92 -18.00 -1.85
C GLU A 130 1.28 -17.01 -2.85
N SER A 131 0.11 -17.34 -3.39
CA SER A 131 -0.59 -16.49 -4.36
C SER A 131 -1.62 -15.57 -3.71
N GLN A 132 -1.72 -15.45 -2.38
CA GLN A 132 -2.76 -14.63 -1.73
C GLN A 132 -2.60 -13.13 -1.99
N SER A 133 -1.44 -12.54 -1.66
CA SER A 133 -1.19 -11.10 -1.76
C SER A 133 -0.19 -10.78 -2.87
N VAL A 134 -0.50 -11.17 -4.11
CA VAL A 134 0.40 -10.99 -5.26
C VAL A 134 -0.32 -10.41 -6.46
N THR A 135 0.42 -9.75 -7.33
CA THR A 135 -0.05 -9.33 -8.66
C THR A 135 1.04 -9.61 -9.70
N LEU A 136 0.69 -9.79 -10.97
CA LEU A 136 1.66 -9.81 -12.07
C LEU A 136 0.98 -9.58 -13.42
N THR A 137 1.49 -8.61 -14.18
CA THR A 137 0.91 -8.19 -15.46
C THR A 137 1.92 -8.30 -16.58
N ALA A 138 1.56 -8.99 -17.67
CA ALA A 138 2.28 -8.96 -18.94
C ALA A 138 1.68 -7.88 -19.85
N ILE A 139 2.54 -7.04 -20.43
CA ILE A 139 2.16 -5.76 -21.02
C ILE A 139 2.72 -5.63 -22.43
N ASP A 140 1.91 -5.12 -23.37
CA ASP A 140 2.29 -4.71 -24.72
C ASP A 140 2.63 -3.22 -24.71
N LEU A 141 3.93 -2.90 -24.63
CA LEU A 141 4.41 -1.52 -24.47
C LEU A 141 4.10 -0.64 -25.69
N ALA A 142 3.91 -1.25 -26.87
CA ALA A 142 3.45 -0.52 -28.06
C ALA A 142 2.01 0.00 -27.94
N LYS A 143 1.29 -0.32 -26.86
CA LYS A 143 -0.04 0.20 -26.53
C LYS A 143 -0.02 1.29 -25.47
N VAL A 144 1.11 1.51 -24.79
CA VAL A 144 1.26 2.55 -23.75
C VAL A 144 0.95 3.95 -24.28
N PRO A 145 1.34 4.38 -25.50
CA PRO A 145 0.96 5.69 -26.00
C PRO A 145 -0.55 5.93 -26.01
N ALA A 146 -1.33 4.95 -26.50
CA ALA A 146 -2.78 5.04 -26.52
C ALA A 146 -3.42 4.93 -25.12
N LEU A 147 -2.73 4.28 -24.17
CA LEU A 147 -3.15 4.24 -22.76
C LEU A 147 -2.97 5.61 -22.11
N VAL A 148 -1.81 6.25 -22.31
CA VAL A 148 -1.52 7.59 -21.78
C VAL A 148 -2.45 8.63 -22.40
N ASP A 149 -2.70 8.58 -23.71
CA ASP A 149 -3.70 9.46 -24.36
C ASP A 149 -5.07 9.36 -23.68
N ALA A 150 -5.53 8.13 -23.39
CA ALA A 150 -6.81 7.90 -22.75
C ALA A 150 -6.80 8.27 -21.25
N LEU A 151 -5.66 8.13 -20.57
CA LEU A 151 -5.45 8.60 -19.21
C LEU A 151 -5.53 10.14 -19.15
N ASN A 152 -4.98 10.84 -20.14
CA ASN A 152 -5.05 12.30 -20.23
C ASN A 152 -6.50 12.77 -20.44
N GLU A 153 -7.27 12.09 -21.31
CA GLU A 153 -8.71 12.35 -21.46
C GLU A 153 -9.47 12.10 -20.14
N PHE A 154 -9.09 11.08 -19.38
CA PHE A 154 -9.69 10.75 -18.09
C PHE A 154 -9.34 11.79 -17.02
N ALA A 155 -8.06 12.14 -16.86
CA ALA A 155 -7.57 13.16 -15.93
C ALA A 155 -8.26 14.51 -16.18
N PHE A 156 -8.40 14.92 -17.44
CA PHE A 156 -9.15 16.12 -17.78
C PHE A 156 -10.65 15.99 -17.46
N ALA A 157 -11.25 14.81 -17.64
CA ALA A 157 -12.66 14.62 -17.28
C ALA A 157 -12.90 14.63 -15.76
N LEU A 158 -11.88 14.33 -14.94
CA LEU A 158 -11.96 14.42 -13.48
C LEU A 158 -12.08 15.88 -13.00
N THR A 159 -11.59 16.86 -13.76
CA THR A 159 -11.72 18.28 -13.39
C THR A 159 -13.15 18.81 -13.50
N GLU A 160 -14.03 18.06 -14.17
CA GLU A 160 -15.41 18.44 -14.47
C GLU A 160 -16.44 17.74 -13.55
N VAL A 161 -15.96 17.03 -12.52
CA VAL A 161 -16.82 16.34 -11.54
C VAL A 161 -16.63 16.89 -10.14
N ASP A 162 -17.45 16.42 -9.22
CA ASP A 162 -17.36 16.75 -7.81
C ASP A 162 -16.00 16.28 -7.24
N PRO A 163 -15.15 17.19 -6.71
CA PRO A 163 -13.86 16.80 -6.13
C PRO A 163 -14.01 15.87 -4.93
N ALA A 164 -15.11 15.93 -4.18
CA ALA A 164 -15.38 15.00 -3.08
C ALA A 164 -15.55 13.55 -3.58
N ALA A 165 -16.18 13.37 -4.75
CA ALA A 165 -16.30 12.05 -5.38
C ALA A 165 -14.94 11.47 -5.79
N VAL A 166 -13.99 12.33 -6.17
CA VAL A 166 -12.61 11.94 -6.50
C VAL A 166 -11.84 11.56 -5.24
N ALA A 167 -11.91 12.38 -4.18
CA ALA A 167 -11.26 12.11 -2.91
C ALA A 167 -11.81 10.83 -2.25
N ARG A 168 -13.11 10.59 -2.38
CA ARG A 168 -13.74 9.36 -1.88
C ARG A 168 -13.25 8.12 -2.61
N ALA A 169 -13.15 8.20 -3.93
CA ALA A 169 -12.56 7.11 -4.71
C ALA A 169 -11.08 6.89 -4.39
N ARG A 170 -10.30 7.95 -4.14
CA ARG A 170 -8.89 7.84 -3.70
C ARG A 170 -8.79 7.07 -2.37
N THR A 171 -9.66 7.41 -1.41
CA THR A 171 -9.67 6.84 -0.05
C THR A 171 -10.01 5.34 -0.04
N TYR A 172 -10.89 4.91 -0.95
CA TYR A 172 -11.41 3.53 -0.97
C TYR A 172 -10.90 2.67 -2.12
N ALA A 173 -10.07 3.22 -3.01
CA ALA A 173 -9.47 2.43 -4.08
C ALA A 173 -8.51 1.38 -3.51
N GLN A 174 -8.39 0.25 -4.21
CA GLN A 174 -7.37 -0.74 -3.88
C GLN A 174 -6.00 -0.06 -3.91
N SER A 175 -5.26 -0.18 -2.82
CA SER A 175 -3.90 0.33 -2.72
C SER A 175 -2.90 -0.82 -2.61
N PHE A 176 -1.64 -0.51 -2.87
CA PHE A 176 -0.53 -1.45 -2.78
C PHE A 176 0.49 -0.96 -1.76
N GLU A 177 1.47 -1.77 -1.39
CA GLU A 177 2.46 -1.41 -0.37
C GLU A 177 3.14 -0.04 -0.61
N THR A 178 3.37 0.73 0.45
CA THR A 178 3.99 2.06 0.39
C THR A 178 5.52 1.98 0.49
N VAL A 179 6.18 3.00 -0.05
CA VAL A 179 7.64 3.21 0.10
C VAL A 179 7.96 4.51 0.85
N PHE A 180 6.93 5.25 1.28
CA PHE A 180 7.08 6.57 1.88
C PHE A 180 7.08 6.55 3.42
N GLY A 181 6.97 5.36 4.00
CA GLY A 181 6.82 5.17 5.43
C GLY A 181 5.36 4.97 5.84
N GLU A 182 5.19 4.80 7.15
CA GLU A 182 3.92 4.48 7.81
C GLU A 182 3.04 5.69 8.12
N ASP A 183 3.61 6.90 8.06
CA ASP A 183 2.94 8.14 8.49
C ASP A 183 1.83 8.60 7.53
N ALA A 184 1.70 7.98 6.35
CA ALA A 184 0.67 8.33 5.37
C ALA A 184 0.13 7.10 4.66
N PRO A 185 -1.18 7.10 4.28
CA PRO A 185 -1.77 6.06 3.46
C PRO A 185 -0.99 5.88 2.14
N SER A 186 -0.96 4.64 1.65
CA SER A 186 -0.26 4.36 0.40
C SER A 186 -0.78 5.21 -0.76
N PRO A 187 0.11 5.85 -1.53
CA PRO A 187 -0.28 6.61 -2.70
C PRO A 187 -0.45 5.74 -3.94
N TYR A 188 -0.12 4.44 -3.90
CA TYR A 188 -0.13 3.59 -5.08
C TYR A 188 -1.49 2.91 -5.24
N LEU A 189 -2.35 3.54 -6.02
CA LEU A 189 -3.73 3.06 -6.23
C LEU A 189 -3.83 2.23 -7.49
N ASP A 190 -4.69 1.22 -7.49
CA ASP A 190 -5.08 0.52 -8.71
C ASP A 190 -5.85 1.48 -9.63
N LEU A 191 -5.31 1.74 -10.82
CA LEU A 191 -5.86 2.72 -11.75
C LEU A 191 -7.27 2.33 -12.22
N GLY A 192 -7.52 1.04 -12.45
CA GLY A 192 -8.81 0.57 -12.97
C GLY A 192 -9.90 0.63 -11.90
N ASN A 193 -9.59 0.20 -10.69
CA ASN A 193 -10.49 0.24 -9.54
C ASN A 193 -10.79 1.69 -9.12
N PHE A 194 -9.77 2.53 -8.96
CA PHE A 194 -9.94 3.96 -8.72
C PHE A 194 -10.86 4.61 -9.76
N ALA A 195 -10.57 4.39 -11.05
CA ALA A 195 -11.35 5.03 -12.11
C ALA A 195 -12.82 4.55 -12.15
N ALA A 196 -13.08 3.31 -11.75
CA ALA A 196 -14.43 2.77 -11.62
C ALA A 196 -15.18 3.35 -10.41
N LEU A 197 -14.52 3.48 -9.25
CA LEU A 197 -15.08 4.12 -8.06
C LEU A 197 -15.45 5.58 -8.30
N VAL A 198 -14.57 6.38 -8.94
CA VAL A 198 -14.92 7.79 -9.25
C VAL A 198 -16.17 7.85 -10.11
N ALA A 199 -16.31 6.95 -11.10
CA ALA A 199 -17.48 6.96 -11.98
C ALA A 199 -18.78 6.60 -11.23
N GLU A 200 -18.71 5.74 -10.22
CA GLU A 200 -19.84 5.42 -9.33
C GLU A 200 -20.24 6.63 -8.49
N PHE A 201 -19.28 7.29 -7.83
CA PHE A 201 -19.55 8.43 -6.97
C PHE A 201 -19.97 9.69 -7.75
N ALA A 202 -19.31 9.98 -8.87
CA ALA A 202 -19.51 11.23 -9.61
C ALA A 202 -20.74 11.20 -10.54
N ASN A 203 -21.20 10.02 -10.98
CA ASN A 203 -22.35 9.83 -11.89
C ASN A 203 -22.33 10.78 -13.13
N SER A 204 -21.15 10.99 -13.71
CA SER A 204 -20.92 11.95 -14.80
C SER A 204 -20.83 11.27 -16.16
N LYS A 205 -21.62 11.71 -17.14
CA LYS A 205 -21.61 11.13 -18.51
C LYS A 205 -20.31 11.42 -19.28
N PRO A 206 -19.74 12.65 -19.26
CA PRO A 206 -18.42 12.91 -19.82
C PRO A 206 -17.34 12.00 -19.22
N LEU A 207 -17.29 11.91 -17.88
CA LEU A 207 -16.35 11.03 -17.18
C LEU A 207 -16.51 9.57 -17.60
N ASN A 208 -17.74 9.05 -17.62
CA ASN A 208 -18.02 7.69 -18.09
C ASN A 208 -17.57 7.46 -19.54
N THR A 209 -17.56 8.49 -20.39
CA THR A 209 -17.06 8.37 -21.77
C THR A 209 -15.54 8.22 -21.79
N ALA A 210 -14.83 9.05 -21.00
CA ALA A 210 -13.38 8.97 -20.85
C ALA A 210 -12.96 7.64 -20.20
N LEU A 211 -13.65 7.19 -19.14
CA LEU A 211 -13.44 5.89 -18.51
C LEU A 211 -13.59 4.73 -19.50
N ASN A 212 -14.58 4.79 -20.40
CA ASN A 212 -14.74 3.77 -21.43
C ASN A 212 -13.57 3.75 -22.44
N ALA A 213 -13.00 4.91 -22.75
CA ALA A 213 -11.80 5.03 -23.60
C ALA A 213 -10.57 4.46 -22.87
N LEU A 214 -10.37 4.86 -21.61
CA LEU A 214 -9.31 4.36 -20.74
C LEU A 214 -9.38 2.84 -20.63
N ASN A 215 -10.53 2.27 -20.24
CA ASN A 215 -10.75 0.83 -20.14
C ASN A 215 -10.45 0.07 -21.44
N LYS A 216 -10.70 0.67 -22.59
CA LYS A 216 -10.39 0.07 -23.89
C LYS A 216 -8.89 0.07 -24.18
N ALA A 217 -8.19 1.16 -23.91
CA ALA A 217 -6.74 1.27 -24.10
C ALA A 217 -5.99 0.37 -23.12
N TYR A 218 -6.40 0.41 -21.86
CA TYR A 218 -5.97 -0.45 -20.76
C TYR A 218 -6.00 -1.94 -21.13
N LYS A 219 -7.18 -2.45 -21.51
CA LYS A 219 -7.35 -3.87 -21.92
C LYS A 219 -6.59 -4.23 -23.19
N ALA A 220 -6.26 -3.24 -24.03
CA ALA A 220 -5.45 -3.49 -25.21
C ALA A 220 -3.96 -3.64 -24.87
N ALA A 221 -3.47 -2.97 -23.83
CA ALA A 221 -2.11 -3.07 -23.33
C ALA A 221 -1.85 -4.37 -22.55
N ILE A 222 -2.84 -4.89 -21.82
CA ILE A 222 -2.67 -6.12 -21.03
C ILE A 222 -2.72 -7.38 -21.90
N LEU A 223 -1.64 -8.17 -21.82
CA LEU A 223 -1.49 -9.46 -22.50
C LEU A 223 -1.94 -10.63 -21.64
N ALA A 224 -1.66 -10.56 -20.35
CA ALA A 224 -2.09 -11.46 -19.29
C ALA A 224 -1.95 -10.71 -17.97
N GLU A 225 -2.82 -11.01 -17.02
CA GLU A 225 -2.81 -10.45 -15.67
C GLU A 225 -3.20 -11.58 -14.71
N LYS A 226 -2.64 -11.54 -13.50
CA LYS A 226 -2.95 -12.45 -12.40
C LYS A 226 -2.81 -11.68 -11.09
N HIS A 227 -3.81 -11.77 -10.23
CA HIS A 227 -3.72 -11.35 -8.84
C HIS A 227 -4.27 -12.42 -7.89
N GLY A 228 -3.91 -12.27 -6.63
CA GLY A 228 -4.37 -13.09 -5.52
C GLY A 228 -5.63 -12.57 -4.85
N ALA A 229 -6.27 -13.42 -4.03
CA ALA A 229 -7.50 -13.07 -3.31
C ALA A 229 -7.30 -11.96 -2.25
N GLY A 230 -6.09 -11.77 -1.73
CA GLY A 230 -5.72 -10.67 -0.84
C GLY A 230 -5.42 -9.35 -1.54
N ARG A 231 -5.52 -9.31 -2.88
CA ARG A 231 -5.49 -8.07 -3.68
C ARG A 231 -6.71 -8.02 -4.61
N PRO A 232 -7.94 -7.99 -4.03
CA PRO A 232 -9.16 -7.88 -4.82
C PRO A 232 -9.18 -6.56 -5.59
N GLY A 233 -9.91 -6.52 -6.71
CA GLY A 233 -10.02 -5.33 -7.53
C GLY A 233 -8.75 -4.93 -8.31
N ALA A 234 -7.63 -5.64 -8.15
CA ALA A 234 -6.41 -5.37 -8.92
C ALA A 234 -6.67 -5.61 -10.43
N THR A 235 -6.28 -4.63 -11.25
CA THR A 235 -6.57 -4.62 -12.69
C THR A 235 -5.34 -4.81 -13.55
N GLY A 236 -4.14 -4.57 -13.01
CA GLY A 236 -2.85 -4.75 -13.68
C GLY A 236 -1.92 -3.52 -13.71
N PHE A 237 -2.42 -2.31 -13.45
CA PHE A 237 -1.64 -1.07 -13.40
C PHE A 237 -1.98 -0.24 -12.16
N SER A 238 -0.95 0.22 -11.45
CA SER A 238 -1.10 1.22 -10.39
C SER A 238 -0.75 2.63 -10.89
N ILE A 239 -1.20 3.65 -10.15
CA ILE A 239 -0.90 5.06 -10.40
C ILE A 239 -0.71 5.77 -9.07
N PHE A 240 0.18 6.76 -9.02
CA PHE A 240 0.47 7.55 -7.83
C PHE A 240 -0.61 8.61 -7.59
N PHE A 241 -1.29 8.54 -6.45
CA PHE A 241 -2.24 9.53 -5.96
C PHE A 241 -2.06 9.75 -4.43
N PRO A 242 -1.16 10.67 -4.04
CA PRO A 242 -0.80 10.91 -2.64
C PRO A 242 -1.89 11.67 -1.88
N THR A 243 -1.79 11.73 -0.54
CA THR A 243 -2.51 12.72 0.29
C THR A 243 -1.94 14.12 0.04
N PRO A 244 -2.62 15.21 0.48
CA PRO A 244 -2.05 16.55 0.42
C PRO A 244 -0.65 16.64 1.06
N GLU A 245 -0.49 16.08 2.27
CA GLU A 245 0.79 16.11 2.99
C GLU A 245 1.91 15.42 2.20
N LEU A 246 1.65 14.21 1.70
CA LEU A 246 2.64 13.49 0.92
C LEU A 246 2.94 14.19 -0.42
N LEU A 247 1.95 14.84 -1.05
CA LEU A 247 2.19 15.62 -2.26
C LEU A 247 3.14 16.79 -1.99
N VAL A 248 3.02 17.49 -0.85
CA VAL A 248 3.99 18.52 -0.45
C VAL A 248 5.37 17.91 -0.23
N ALA A 249 5.44 16.78 0.46
CA ALA A 249 6.70 16.09 0.76
C ALA A 249 7.47 15.65 -0.51
N VAL A 250 6.77 15.26 -1.58
CA VAL A 250 7.40 14.81 -2.84
C VAL A 250 7.28 15.80 -4.01
N GLY A 251 6.58 16.92 -3.82
CA GLY A 251 6.20 17.84 -4.89
C GLY A 251 6.99 19.14 -4.91
N THR A 252 7.90 19.39 -3.96
CA THR A 252 8.58 20.68 -3.79
C THR A 252 10.08 20.61 -4.10
N GLU A 253 10.77 21.76 -4.11
CA GLU A 253 12.24 21.82 -4.24
C GLU A 253 12.97 21.23 -3.02
N GLU A 254 12.31 21.09 -1.86
CA GLU A 254 12.88 20.52 -0.64
C GLU A 254 12.82 19.00 -0.60
N SER A 255 12.01 18.38 -1.47
CA SER A 255 11.93 16.94 -1.61
C SER A 255 13.31 16.33 -1.88
N GLU A 256 13.67 15.28 -1.15
CA GLU A 256 14.94 14.55 -1.39
C GLU A 256 15.03 14.07 -2.84
N THR A 257 13.89 13.69 -3.42
CA THR A 257 13.69 13.56 -4.87
C THR A 257 12.24 13.90 -5.20
N SER A 258 12.02 14.84 -6.12
CA SER A 258 10.68 15.24 -6.53
C SER A 258 9.99 14.20 -7.43
N TYR A 259 8.65 14.11 -7.36
CA TYR A 259 7.81 13.22 -8.17
C TYR A 259 8.12 13.31 -9.67
N THR A 260 8.13 14.53 -10.22
CA THR A 260 8.42 14.74 -11.65
C THR A 260 9.88 14.44 -11.99
N ALA A 261 10.80 14.56 -11.04
CA ALA A 261 12.22 14.25 -11.23
C ALA A 261 12.54 12.75 -11.24
N TYR A 262 11.67 11.88 -10.69
CA TYR A 262 11.85 10.43 -10.83
C TYR A 262 11.18 9.87 -12.10
N ALA A 263 10.05 10.45 -12.52
CA ALA A 263 9.24 9.98 -13.66
C ALA A 263 9.01 11.07 -14.73
N SER A 264 10.07 11.79 -15.12
CA SER A 264 9.95 12.97 -15.99
C SER A 264 9.35 12.66 -17.36
N ARG A 265 9.60 11.47 -17.92
CA ARG A 265 8.95 11.06 -19.18
C ARG A 265 7.43 10.97 -19.03
N PHE A 266 6.96 10.46 -17.90
CA PHE A 266 5.54 10.38 -17.60
C PHE A 266 4.94 11.77 -17.40
N ALA A 267 5.57 12.61 -16.59
CA ALA A 267 5.14 14.00 -16.37
C ALA A 267 5.04 14.78 -17.69
N GLY A 268 6.00 14.63 -18.60
CA GLY A 268 5.93 15.31 -19.90
C GLY A 268 4.89 14.75 -20.87
N ALA A 269 4.53 13.47 -20.76
CA ALA A 269 3.60 12.79 -21.67
C ALA A 269 2.15 12.75 -21.14
N SER A 270 1.94 13.06 -19.86
CA SER A 270 0.66 12.92 -19.18
C SER A 270 0.14 14.24 -18.62
N LEU A 271 -1.17 14.30 -18.36
CA LEU A 271 -1.83 15.37 -17.58
C LEU A 271 -2.05 14.95 -16.11
N TRP A 272 -1.52 13.81 -15.69
CA TRP A 272 -1.84 13.27 -14.36
C TRP A 272 -1.28 14.14 -13.25
N ASP A 273 -0.05 14.63 -13.40
CA ASP A 273 0.58 15.52 -12.43
C ASP A 273 -0.07 16.92 -12.40
N ASP A 274 -0.46 17.47 -13.56
CA ASP A 274 -1.33 18.65 -13.60
C ASP A 274 -2.65 18.40 -12.86
N PHE A 275 -3.22 17.20 -13.01
CA PHE A 275 -4.44 16.81 -12.31
C PHE A 275 -4.24 16.70 -10.79
N LEU A 276 -3.13 16.17 -10.31
CA LEU A 276 -2.81 16.16 -8.87
C LEU A 276 -2.78 17.59 -8.32
N VAL A 277 -2.13 18.53 -9.04
CA VAL A 277 -2.12 19.94 -8.64
C VAL A 277 -3.52 20.55 -8.71
N PHE A 278 -4.29 20.30 -9.77
CA PHE A 278 -5.67 20.77 -9.90
C PHE A 278 -6.54 20.29 -8.74
N HIS A 279 -6.46 19.00 -8.38
CA HIS A 279 -7.33 18.41 -7.36
C HIS A 279 -7.19 19.12 -6.01
N TYR A 280 -5.97 19.54 -5.64
CA TYR A 280 -5.70 20.18 -4.35
C TYR A 280 -5.71 21.71 -4.37
N THR A 281 -5.59 22.33 -5.54
CA THR A 281 -5.45 23.81 -5.65
C THR A 281 -6.49 24.47 -6.55
N ASN A 282 -7.23 23.69 -7.34
CA ASN A 282 -8.09 24.13 -8.44
C ASN A 282 -7.37 25.05 -9.44
N GLN A 283 -6.07 24.79 -9.65
CA GLN A 283 -5.29 25.39 -10.73
C GLN A 283 -5.68 24.73 -12.07
N ASP A 284 -6.17 25.54 -13.02
CA ASP A 284 -6.59 25.09 -14.35
C ASP A 284 -5.49 24.25 -15.05
N ILE A 285 -5.91 23.14 -15.68
CA ILE A 285 -5.04 22.27 -16.49
C ILE A 285 -5.04 22.73 -17.95
N ASP A 286 -3.87 22.75 -18.59
CA ASP A 286 -3.75 22.93 -20.05
C ASP A 286 -3.72 21.57 -20.76
N PRO A 287 -4.81 21.12 -21.42
CA PRO A 287 -4.84 19.82 -22.06
C PRO A 287 -3.89 19.68 -23.26
N ASP A 288 -3.35 20.79 -23.77
CA ASP A 288 -2.39 20.81 -24.89
C ASP A 288 -0.92 20.81 -24.40
N ALA A 289 -0.66 20.76 -23.09
CA ALA A 289 0.70 20.81 -22.52
C ALA A 289 1.51 19.52 -22.68
N VAL A 290 0.86 18.39 -22.97
CA VAL A 290 1.52 17.09 -23.13
C VAL A 290 2.38 16.99 -24.39
N GLU A 291 3.47 16.21 -24.32
CA GLU A 291 4.36 15.91 -25.46
C GLU A 291 4.31 14.41 -25.82
N PRO A 292 3.40 14.00 -26.73
CA PRO A 292 3.29 12.60 -27.16
C PRO A 292 4.57 12.04 -27.82
N ALA A 293 5.45 12.89 -28.37
CA ALA A 293 6.72 12.43 -28.96
C ALA A 293 7.67 11.81 -27.94
N LEU A 294 7.45 12.04 -26.64
CA LEU A 294 8.19 11.37 -25.56
C LEU A 294 7.94 9.86 -25.53
N LEU A 295 6.85 9.37 -26.14
CA LEU A 295 6.52 7.94 -26.19
C LEU A 295 6.83 7.31 -27.56
N ASP A 296 7.30 8.08 -28.53
CA ASP A 296 7.65 7.58 -29.85
C ASP A 296 9.03 6.89 -29.80
N PRO A 297 9.14 5.57 -30.07
CA PRO A 297 10.40 4.85 -30.07
C PRO A 297 11.49 5.46 -30.99
N GLU A 298 11.11 6.20 -32.03
CA GLU A 298 12.06 6.81 -32.97
C GLU A 298 12.71 8.09 -32.42
N THR A 299 12.04 8.83 -31.53
CA THR A 299 12.49 10.16 -31.07
C THR A 299 12.69 10.25 -29.55
N ALA A 300 12.10 9.36 -28.77
CA ALA A 300 12.09 9.42 -27.31
C ALA A 300 13.49 9.39 -26.68
N ALA A 301 14.46 8.73 -27.32
CA ALA A 301 15.84 8.63 -26.84
C ALA A 301 16.61 9.96 -26.91
N ASP A 302 16.16 10.91 -27.75
CA ASP A 302 16.81 12.22 -27.92
C ASP A 302 16.19 13.30 -27.01
N ALA A 303 15.13 12.98 -26.27
CA ALA A 303 14.43 13.91 -25.40
C ALA A 303 15.28 14.34 -24.20
N ASN A 304 15.23 15.62 -23.84
CA ASN A 304 15.84 16.12 -22.61
C ASN A 304 14.84 16.01 -21.45
N LEU A 305 14.96 14.97 -20.62
CA LEU A 305 14.03 14.74 -19.52
C LEU A 305 14.07 15.82 -18.43
N ASP A 306 15.17 16.57 -18.31
CA ASP A 306 15.28 17.71 -17.40
C ASP A 306 14.24 18.80 -17.67
N ASP A 307 13.71 18.88 -18.90
CA ASP A 307 12.67 19.84 -19.28
C ASP A 307 11.32 19.53 -18.60
N TYR A 308 11.16 18.32 -18.06
CA TYR A 308 9.93 17.80 -17.44
C TYR A 308 10.13 17.36 -15.98
N ALA A 309 11.26 17.74 -15.36
CA ALA A 309 11.64 17.35 -14.00
C ALA A 309 11.35 18.43 -12.94
N ALA A 310 10.67 19.52 -13.31
CA ALA A 310 10.39 20.63 -12.40
C ALA A 310 9.41 20.19 -11.31
N PRO A 311 9.64 20.56 -10.02
CA PRO A 311 8.71 20.25 -8.95
C PRO A 311 7.30 20.79 -9.20
N LEU A 312 6.29 20.07 -8.70
CA LEU A 312 4.87 20.38 -8.90
C LEU A 312 4.41 21.61 -8.12
N LEU A 313 5.03 21.86 -6.97
CA LEU A 313 4.57 22.81 -5.97
C LEU A 313 5.69 23.80 -5.59
N ALA A 314 5.29 24.98 -5.16
CA ALA A 314 6.18 25.93 -4.50
C ALA A 314 6.59 25.44 -3.10
N GLU A 315 7.70 25.94 -2.57
CA GLU A 315 8.27 25.59 -1.26
C GLU A 315 7.25 25.72 -0.11
N ASP A 316 6.39 26.74 -0.13
CA ASP A 316 5.38 27.05 0.89
C ASP A 316 3.95 26.74 0.42
N ALA A 317 3.77 25.71 -0.43
CA ALA A 317 2.47 25.36 -0.98
C ALA A 317 1.46 24.98 0.10
N ASP A 318 0.33 25.68 0.10
CA ASP A 318 -0.87 25.34 0.86
C ASP A 318 -1.83 24.61 -0.06
N LEU A 319 -2.37 23.48 0.40
CA LEU A 319 -3.23 22.57 -0.38
C LEU A 319 -4.64 22.53 0.23
N PRO A 320 -5.45 23.59 0.05
CA PRO A 320 -6.75 23.73 0.71
C PRO A 320 -7.84 22.78 0.17
N ALA A 321 -7.57 22.03 -0.90
CA ALA A 321 -8.47 21.03 -1.49
C ALA A 321 -9.90 21.57 -1.74
N PRO A 322 -10.04 22.61 -2.58
CA PRO A 322 -11.28 23.36 -2.72
C PRO A 322 -12.45 22.49 -3.20
N GLY A 323 -13.60 22.66 -2.55
CA GLY A 323 -14.82 21.92 -2.87
C GLY A 323 -14.96 20.59 -2.14
N ILE A 324 -14.01 20.25 -1.27
CA ILE A 324 -14.10 19.15 -0.31
C ILE A 324 -14.29 19.77 1.07
N ASP A 325 -15.34 19.38 1.79
CA ASP A 325 -15.54 19.82 3.16
C ASP A 325 -14.60 19.04 4.09
N THR A 326 -13.84 19.79 4.88
CA THR A 326 -12.85 19.28 5.85
C THR A 326 -13.17 19.75 7.27
N GLU A 327 -14.33 20.39 7.48
CA GLU A 327 -14.80 20.76 8.81
C GLU A 327 -15.19 19.49 9.58
N LEU A 328 -14.21 18.97 10.34
CA LEU A 328 -14.38 17.88 11.28
C LEU A 328 -14.46 18.42 12.70
N SER A 329 -15.42 17.92 13.48
CA SER A 329 -15.45 18.15 14.92
C SER A 329 -16.13 17.00 15.66
N MET A 330 -15.81 16.88 16.94
CA MET A 330 -16.36 15.85 17.81
C MET A 330 -16.64 16.45 19.18
N THR A 331 -17.72 16.00 19.83
CA THR A 331 -17.96 16.36 21.23
C THR A 331 -17.07 15.53 22.17
N PRO A 332 -16.82 15.97 23.41
CA PRO A 332 -16.13 15.12 24.38
C PRO A 332 -16.85 13.78 24.56
N ILE A 333 -16.09 12.69 24.65
CA ILE A 333 -16.64 11.35 24.84
C ILE A 333 -17.29 11.24 26.23
N GLU A 334 -18.54 10.76 26.26
CA GLU A 334 -19.22 10.32 27.47
C GLU A 334 -19.13 8.80 27.60
N VAL A 335 -18.63 8.32 28.75
CA VAL A 335 -18.55 6.89 29.06
C VAL A 335 -19.71 6.45 29.94
N SER A 336 -20.22 5.24 29.70
CA SER A 336 -21.29 4.65 30.52
C SER A 336 -20.86 4.30 31.95
N SER A 337 -19.56 4.09 32.17
CA SER A 337 -18.92 3.90 33.48
C SER A 337 -17.47 4.36 33.41
N ASP A 338 -16.97 4.99 34.48
CA ASP A 338 -15.55 5.34 34.61
C ASP A 338 -14.72 4.15 35.14
N GLU A 339 -15.37 3.06 35.58
CA GLU A 339 -14.72 1.88 36.18
C GLU A 339 -15.43 0.60 35.71
N ILE A 340 -14.68 -0.38 35.23
CA ILE A 340 -15.18 -1.69 34.78
C ILE A 340 -14.23 -2.82 35.21
N ALA A 341 -14.76 -4.03 35.41
CA ALA A 341 -13.91 -5.22 35.51
C ALA A 341 -13.39 -5.64 34.13
N ALA A 342 -12.33 -6.45 34.09
CA ALA A 342 -11.72 -6.90 32.84
C ALA A 342 -12.62 -7.84 31.98
N ASP A 343 -13.72 -8.37 32.54
CA ASP A 343 -14.74 -9.16 31.83
C ASP A 343 -16.05 -8.39 31.57
N GLU A 344 -16.03 -7.07 31.81
CA GLU A 344 -17.13 -6.15 31.52
C GLU A 344 -16.80 -5.24 30.32
N THR A 345 -17.83 -4.63 29.74
CA THR A 345 -17.70 -3.67 28.65
C THR A 345 -18.12 -2.28 29.10
N VAL A 346 -17.66 -1.26 28.37
CA VAL A 346 -18.10 0.14 28.53
C VAL A 346 -18.50 0.72 27.19
N LEU A 347 -19.60 1.45 27.18
CA LEU A 347 -20.02 2.24 26.02
C LEU A 347 -19.35 3.61 26.05
N LEU A 348 -18.74 3.99 24.93
CA LEU A 348 -18.29 5.33 24.60
C LEU A 348 -19.36 5.96 23.71
N SER A 349 -19.74 7.20 24.00
CA SER A 349 -20.72 7.93 23.21
C SER A 349 -20.23 9.33 22.91
N THR A 350 -20.44 9.78 21.67
CA THR A 350 -20.10 11.13 21.22
C THR A 350 -20.95 11.51 20.02
N GLN A 351 -20.90 12.79 19.65
CA GLN A 351 -21.47 13.31 18.42
C GLN A 351 -20.32 13.76 17.51
N ILE A 352 -20.29 13.20 16.31
CA ILE A 352 -19.33 13.52 15.26
C ILE A 352 -20.03 14.43 14.24
N THR A 353 -19.34 15.48 13.79
CA THR A 353 -19.82 16.39 12.75
C THR A 353 -18.76 16.50 11.66
N GLY A 354 -19.17 16.18 10.42
CA GLY A 354 -18.39 16.31 9.19
C GLY A 354 -19.15 15.66 8.03
N GLU A 355 -18.97 16.15 6.80
CA GLU A 355 -19.67 15.62 5.61
C GLU A 355 -18.88 14.49 4.92
N GLU A 356 -17.56 14.58 4.89
CA GLU A 356 -16.69 13.69 4.10
C GLU A 356 -15.83 12.81 5.01
N ILE A 357 -16.48 12.02 5.87
CA ILE A 357 -15.81 11.06 6.75
C ILE A 357 -15.27 9.87 5.93
N GLY A 358 -14.00 9.54 6.13
CA GLY A 358 -13.34 8.34 5.63
C GLY A 358 -13.49 7.19 6.63
N TYR A 359 -12.58 7.11 7.59
CA TYR A 359 -12.54 6.05 8.59
C TYR A 359 -12.70 6.61 10.00
N ILE A 360 -13.22 5.77 10.90
CA ILE A 360 -13.22 6.01 12.33
C ILE A 360 -12.41 4.89 12.96
N TYR A 361 -11.56 5.23 13.92
CA TYR A 361 -10.69 4.31 14.64
C TYR A 361 -10.96 4.38 16.14
N ILE A 362 -10.78 3.24 16.81
CA ILE A 362 -10.56 3.18 18.24
C ILE A 362 -9.06 3.12 18.48
N GLU A 363 -8.56 3.92 19.42
CA GLU A 363 -7.21 3.80 19.97
C GLU A 363 -7.31 3.62 21.48
N VAL A 364 -6.65 2.61 22.02
CA VAL A 364 -6.66 2.31 23.45
C VAL A 364 -5.24 2.43 23.96
N SER A 365 -5.03 3.30 24.94
CA SER A 365 -3.73 3.44 25.58
C SER A 365 -3.80 3.26 27.09
N ARG A 366 -2.95 2.40 27.66
CA ARG A 366 -2.84 2.23 29.12
C ARG A 366 -1.78 3.17 29.70
N TYR A 367 -2.09 3.82 30.81
CA TYR A 367 -1.10 4.56 31.57
C TYR A 367 -0.13 3.63 32.30
N ASP A 368 1.16 3.82 32.07
CA ASP A 368 2.23 3.16 32.80
C ASP A 368 2.83 4.12 33.85
N GLU A 369 2.60 3.82 35.13
CA GLU A 369 3.08 4.64 36.25
C GLU A 369 4.61 4.64 36.37
N GLU A 370 5.32 3.61 35.89
CA GLU A 370 6.77 3.51 36.03
C GLU A 370 7.49 4.42 35.03
N SER A 371 7.06 4.43 33.77
CA SER A 371 7.62 5.32 32.74
C SER A 371 6.91 6.67 32.62
N GLU A 372 5.79 6.87 33.32
CA GLU A 372 4.93 8.07 33.23
C GLU A 372 4.49 8.33 31.77
N THR A 373 4.10 7.27 31.06
CA THR A 373 3.70 7.31 29.63
C THR A 373 2.39 6.57 29.42
N TYR A 374 1.65 6.90 28.37
CA TYR A 374 0.60 6.01 27.86
C TYR A 374 1.21 5.08 26.81
N ILE A 375 0.98 3.78 26.94
CA ILE A 375 1.39 2.76 25.97
C ILE A 375 0.16 2.45 25.13
N VAL A 376 0.27 2.56 23.80
CA VAL A 376 -0.82 2.19 22.89
C VAL A 376 -0.94 0.67 22.90
N GLU A 377 -2.06 0.16 23.40
CA GLU A 377 -2.30 -1.28 23.59
C GLU A 377 -3.18 -1.90 22.49
N ASP A 378 -4.04 -1.10 21.85
CA ASP A 378 -4.96 -1.56 20.82
C ASP A 378 -5.31 -0.43 19.85
N MET A 379 -5.47 -0.78 18.58
CA MET A 379 -5.95 0.10 17.53
C MET A 379 -6.80 -0.72 16.56
N ASP A 380 -7.96 -0.20 16.16
CA ASP A 380 -8.78 -0.88 15.16
C ASP A 380 -9.66 0.09 14.38
N TYR A 381 -10.10 -0.33 13.20
CA TYR A 381 -11.22 0.31 12.52
C TYR A 381 -12.50 0.12 13.33
N VAL A 382 -13.28 1.20 13.49
CA VAL A 382 -14.66 1.08 13.93
C VAL A 382 -15.50 0.65 12.74
N ALA A 383 -16.19 -0.47 12.88
CA ALA A 383 -17.15 -0.94 11.90
C ALA A 383 -18.34 0.01 11.79
N ALA A 384 -18.66 0.45 10.57
CA ALA A 384 -19.89 1.18 10.30
C ALA A 384 -21.11 0.25 10.31
N ASP A 385 -22.29 0.79 10.65
CA ASP A 385 -23.56 0.07 10.59
C ASP A 385 -23.83 -0.51 9.17
N ASP A 386 -23.47 0.26 8.14
CA ASP A 386 -23.47 -0.16 6.75
C ASP A 386 -22.03 -0.21 6.21
N THR A 387 -21.63 -1.37 5.68
CA THR A 387 -20.38 -1.55 4.94
C THR A 387 -20.69 -1.79 3.46
N VAL A 388 -19.95 -1.11 2.58
CA VAL A 388 -20.09 -1.22 1.13
C VAL A 388 -18.98 -2.12 0.59
N GLU A 389 -19.31 -2.94 -0.42
CA GLU A 389 -18.38 -3.75 -1.18
C GLU A 389 -18.30 -3.24 -2.62
N PHE A 390 -17.08 -3.06 -3.12
CA PHE A 390 -16.82 -2.72 -4.52
C PHE A 390 -15.60 -3.48 -5.03
N ASP A 391 -15.81 -4.37 -6.01
CA ASP A 391 -14.77 -5.22 -6.60
C ASP A 391 -13.94 -6.01 -5.57
N GLY A 392 -14.59 -6.44 -4.47
CA GLY A 392 -14.01 -7.20 -3.36
C GLY A 392 -13.30 -6.34 -2.31
N ILE A 393 -13.36 -5.01 -2.40
CA ILE A 393 -12.84 -4.08 -1.41
C ILE A 393 -14.01 -3.62 -0.54
N TYR A 394 -13.78 -3.55 0.78
CA TYR A 394 -14.77 -3.12 1.75
C TYR A 394 -14.40 -1.76 2.32
N TYR A 395 -15.41 -0.90 2.51
CA TYR A 395 -15.23 0.40 3.16
C TYR A 395 -16.51 0.82 3.90
N PRO A 396 -16.38 1.65 4.94
CA PRO A 396 -17.52 2.10 5.74
C PRO A 396 -18.43 3.06 4.96
N ALA A 397 -19.73 3.01 5.24
CA ALA A 397 -20.69 4.00 4.76
C ALA A 397 -21.37 4.67 5.95
N TRP A 398 -20.81 5.81 6.36
CA TRP A 398 -21.34 6.63 7.45
C TRP A 398 -22.58 7.41 7.02
N THR A 399 -23.63 7.31 7.82
CA THR A 399 -24.83 8.16 7.70
C THR A 399 -24.82 9.26 8.77
N GLU A 400 -25.57 10.34 8.54
CA GLU A 400 -25.75 11.41 9.54
C GLU A 400 -26.28 10.85 10.88
N ALA A 401 -27.08 9.78 10.86
CA ALA A 401 -27.59 9.14 12.06
C ALA A 401 -26.50 8.37 12.83
N ASP A 402 -25.57 7.72 12.12
CA ASP A 402 -24.45 7.00 12.74
C ASP A 402 -23.50 7.97 13.45
N LEU A 403 -23.36 9.18 12.89
CA LEU A 403 -22.47 10.23 13.43
C LEU A 403 -23.15 11.08 14.53
N GLU A 404 -24.46 11.35 14.44
CA GLU A 404 -25.18 12.18 15.41
C GLU A 404 -25.24 11.54 16.80
N ASP A 405 -25.45 10.23 16.86
CA ASP A 405 -25.58 9.41 18.07
C ASP A 405 -24.52 8.27 18.05
N PHE A 406 -23.25 8.60 17.78
CA PHE A 406 -22.17 7.61 17.67
C PHE A 406 -21.95 6.90 19.02
N ILE A 407 -21.95 5.56 18.98
CA ILE A 407 -21.71 4.71 20.15
C ILE A 407 -20.74 3.60 19.76
N PHE A 408 -19.72 3.38 20.59
CA PHE A 408 -18.79 2.27 20.49
C PHE A 408 -18.76 1.48 21.81
N GLU A 409 -18.75 0.15 21.73
CA GLU A 409 -18.61 -0.73 22.90
C GLU A 409 -17.17 -1.23 22.98
N TRP A 410 -16.47 -0.90 24.06
CA TRP A 410 -15.11 -1.35 24.32
C TRP A 410 -15.09 -2.49 25.34
N GLU A 411 -14.30 -3.52 25.05
CA GLU A 411 -13.93 -4.62 25.95
C GLU A 411 -12.41 -4.59 26.20
N PRO A 412 -11.93 -4.66 27.46
CA PRO A 412 -10.49 -4.67 27.75
C PRO A 412 -9.77 -5.93 27.25
N THR A 413 -9.20 -5.85 26.03
CA THR A 413 -8.39 -6.91 25.41
C THR A 413 -7.01 -6.39 25.01
N ILE A 414 -5.98 -7.23 25.16
CA ILE A 414 -4.62 -7.00 24.63
C ILE A 414 -4.13 -8.22 23.87
N TYR A 415 -3.21 -8.01 22.94
CA TYR A 415 -2.67 -9.07 22.09
C TYR A 415 -1.17 -9.28 22.34
N ALA A 416 -0.74 -10.54 22.34
CA ALA A 416 0.66 -10.90 22.46
C ALA A 416 1.09 -11.85 21.34
N LEU A 417 2.29 -11.62 20.82
CA LEU A 417 3.00 -12.54 19.95
C LEU A 417 3.75 -13.58 20.77
N SER A 418 3.74 -14.82 20.30
CA SER A 418 4.47 -15.94 20.90
C SER A 418 5.37 -16.64 19.88
N ASP A 419 6.62 -16.89 20.27
CA ASP A 419 7.53 -17.79 19.54
C ASP A 419 7.49 -19.25 20.04
N GLY A 420 6.59 -19.52 21.00
CA GLY A 420 6.43 -20.81 21.68
C GLY A 420 7.28 -20.97 22.94
N GLU A 421 8.24 -20.07 23.20
CA GLU A 421 9.04 -20.02 24.43
C GLU A 421 8.84 -18.69 25.19
N THR A 422 8.74 -17.59 24.46
CA THR A 422 8.56 -16.21 24.93
C THR A 422 7.24 -15.68 24.38
N GLU A 423 6.57 -14.87 25.19
CA GLU A 423 5.42 -14.06 24.78
C GLU A 423 5.76 -12.59 24.99
N ALA A 424 5.34 -11.76 24.05
CA ALA A 424 5.59 -10.32 24.06
C ALA A 424 4.33 -9.58 23.60
N PHE A 425 3.96 -8.52 24.30
CA PHE A 425 2.87 -7.64 23.87
C PHE A 425 3.19 -7.06 22.49
N ALA A 426 2.17 -6.97 21.62
CA ALA A 426 2.29 -6.39 20.30
C ALA A 426 1.07 -5.52 20.00
N LEU A 427 1.34 -4.31 19.50
CA LEU A 427 0.31 -3.48 18.90
C LEU A 427 0.01 -4.00 17.49
N PHE A 428 -1.26 -4.29 17.24
CA PHE A 428 -1.78 -4.65 15.91
C PHE A 428 -2.43 -3.40 15.33
N GLU A 429 -1.82 -2.83 14.30
CA GLU A 429 -2.33 -1.63 13.64
C GLU A 429 -3.21 -2.04 12.46
N PRO A 430 -4.43 -1.49 12.36
CA PRO A 430 -5.35 -1.84 11.27
C PRO A 430 -4.81 -1.30 9.94
N ALA A 431 -4.61 -2.20 8.97
CA ALA A 431 -4.04 -1.87 7.66
C ALA A 431 -5.06 -1.95 6.51
N VAL A 432 -6.03 -2.85 6.61
CA VAL A 432 -7.11 -3.00 5.61
C VAL A 432 -8.45 -3.13 6.33
N TYR A 433 -9.40 -2.28 5.98
CA TYR A 433 -10.77 -2.36 6.48
C TYR A 433 -11.48 -3.61 5.90
N GLY A 434 -12.01 -4.45 6.78
CA GLY A 434 -12.75 -5.66 6.42
C GLY A 434 -14.23 -5.56 6.78
N ALA A 435 -15.09 -6.24 6.03
CA ALA A 435 -16.50 -6.42 6.43
C ALA A 435 -16.67 -7.53 7.49
N THR A 436 -15.71 -8.44 7.59
CA THR A 436 -15.71 -9.59 8.50
C THR A 436 -14.31 -9.90 9.01
N ASP A 437 -14.22 -10.80 10.00
CA ASP A 437 -12.98 -11.33 10.59
C ASP A 437 -12.07 -12.08 9.58
N GLU A 438 -12.44 -12.20 8.30
CA GLU A 438 -11.60 -12.79 7.25
C GLU A 438 -11.08 -11.73 6.25
N ASP A 439 -11.65 -10.52 6.23
CA ASP A 439 -11.46 -9.54 5.15
C ASP A 439 -10.47 -8.41 5.48
N GLY A 440 -10.15 -8.21 6.78
CA GLY A 440 -9.21 -7.19 7.22
C GLY A 440 -7.76 -7.68 7.32
N GLU A 441 -6.84 -6.73 7.43
CA GLU A 441 -5.42 -6.97 7.67
C GLU A 441 -4.90 -6.08 8.80
N TYR A 442 -3.97 -6.61 9.57
CA TYR A 442 -3.27 -5.91 10.65
C TYR A 442 -1.76 -6.01 10.46
N ASP A 443 -1.06 -4.95 10.84
CA ASP A 443 0.38 -4.84 10.81
C ASP A 443 0.94 -4.80 12.24
N VAL A 444 2.03 -5.52 12.48
CA VAL A 444 2.84 -5.42 13.70
C VAL A 444 4.23 -4.94 13.32
N ARG A 445 4.61 -3.77 13.83
CA ARG A 445 5.87 -3.10 13.49
C ARG A 445 7.00 -3.56 14.40
N GLY A 446 8.22 -3.56 13.87
CA GLY A 446 9.40 -4.03 14.61
C GLY A 446 10.72 -3.85 13.91
N VAL A 447 11.76 -4.36 14.55
CA VAL A 447 13.13 -4.46 14.02
C VAL A 447 13.47 -5.92 13.83
N TYR A 448 13.68 -6.32 12.58
CA TYR A 448 14.19 -7.63 12.22
C TYR A 448 15.71 -7.67 12.33
N THR A 449 16.26 -8.66 13.03
CA THR A 449 17.72 -8.85 13.16
C THR A 449 18.13 -10.20 12.58
N PHE A 450 19.07 -10.17 11.63
CA PHE A 450 19.62 -11.37 11.02
C PHE A 450 20.62 -12.05 11.97
N ALA A 451 20.45 -13.35 12.23
CA ALA A 451 21.28 -14.12 13.15
C ALA A 451 22.74 -14.27 12.70
N ASP A 452 22.97 -14.33 11.39
CA ASP A 452 24.27 -14.58 10.78
C ASP A 452 25.15 -13.33 10.68
N SER A 453 24.55 -12.17 10.41
CA SER A 453 25.26 -10.89 10.29
C SER A 453 25.11 -9.98 11.51
N GLY A 454 24.00 -10.08 12.25
CA GLY A 454 23.59 -9.10 13.26
C GLY A 454 23.10 -7.78 12.66
N GLU A 455 22.84 -7.75 11.34
CA GLU A 455 22.25 -6.58 10.67
C GLU A 455 20.79 -6.42 11.09
N GLU A 456 20.35 -5.18 11.22
CA GLU A 456 18.99 -4.81 11.62
C GLU A 456 18.28 -4.09 10.48
N ARG A 457 16.98 -4.36 10.34
CA ARG A 457 16.09 -3.66 9.40
C ARG A 457 14.76 -3.37 10.05
N TYR A 458 14.18 -2.22 9.76
CA TYR A 458 12.77 -1.98 10.05
C TYR A 458 11.93 -3.03 9.31
N ALA A 459 10.92 -3.56 9.98
CA ALA A 459 10.11 -4.64 9.47
C ALA A 459 8.67 -4.58 9.97
N THR A 460 7.76 -5.11 9.14
CA THR A 460 6.34 -5.20 9.42
C THR A 460 5.88 -6.63 9.22
N MET A 461 5.32 -7.25 10.27
CA MET A 461 4.62 -8.52 10.17
C MET A 461 3.15 -8.27 9.86
N LYS A 462 2.60 -9.00 8.90
CA LYS A 462 1.21 -8.86 8.46
C LYS A 462 0.37 -10.03 8.97
N PHE A 463 -0.85 -9.73 9.41
CA PHE A 463 -1.83 -10.69 9.91
C PHE A 463 -3.19 -10.47 9.24
N ASN A 464 -4.01 -11.51 9.12
CA ASN A 464 -5.43 -11.34 8.78
C ASN A 464 -6.25 -11.04 10.04
N SER A 465 -7.54 -10.75 9.88
CA SER A 465 -8.44 -10.52 11.02
C SER A 465 -8.70 -11.75 11.91
N ALA A 466 -8.33 -12.96 11.47
CA ALA A 466 -8.25 -14.15 12.32
C ALA A 466 -6.93 -14.25 13.11
N LEU A 467 -6.09 -13.21 13.05
CA LEU A 467 -4.77 -13.11 13.67
C LEU A 467 -3.78 -14.18 13.20
N GLU A 468 -3.97 -14.69 11.98
CA GLU A 468 -3.08 -15.63 11.34
C GLU A 468 -1.98 -14.87 10.56
N TYR A 469 -0.73 -15.29 10.74
CA TYR A 469 0.42 -14.71 10.06
C TYR A 469 0.32 -14.84 8.54
N LYS A 470 0.42 -13.71 7.84
CA LYS A 470 0.41 -13.63 6.37
C LYS A 470 1.79 -13.45 5.76
N GLY A 471 2.71 -12.80 6.47
CA GLY A 471 4.04 -12.53 5.94
C GLY A 471 4.82 -11.48 6.73
N LEU A 472 6.05 -11.25 6.29
CA LEU A 472 6.96 -10.25 6.83
C LEU A 472 7.56 -9.44 5.68
N LEU A 473 7.51 -8.12 5.82
CA LEU A 473 8.23 -7.18 4.96
C LEU A 473 9.38 -6.56 5.74
N THR A 474 10.52 -6.37 5.07
CA THR A 474 11.63 -5.56 5.57
C THR A 474 11.88 -4.40 4.62
N PHE A 475 12.31 -3.27 5.17
CA PHE A 475 12.48 -2.03 4.43
C PHE A 475 13.94 -1.61 4.40
N THR A 476 14.33 -0.89 3.35
CA THR A 476 15.71 -0.37 3.23
C THR A 476 15.93 0.91 4.04
N GLY A 477 14.87 1.67 4.31
CA GLY A 477 14.89 2.87 5.15
C GLY A 477 14.32 2.61 6.55
N ALA A 478 14.34 3.65 7.38
CA ALA A 478 13.68 3.65 8.68
C ALA A 478 12.15 3.88 8.53
N ASN A 479 11.39 3.55 9.58
CA ASN A 479 9.95 3.84 9.71
C ASN A 479 9.12 3.39 8.49
N GLY A 480 9.41 2.20 7.95
CA GLY A 480 8.71 1.66 6.78
C GLY A 480 9.05 2.33 5.45
N ALA A 481 9.99 3.27 5.39
CA ALA A 481 10.36 3.94 4.16
C ALA A 481 11.34 3.14 3.29
N GLY A 482 11.34 3.42 1.98
CA GLY A 482 12.21 2.79 1.00
C GLY A 482 11.67 1.47 0.45
N ALA A 483 12.49 0.74 -0.29
CA ALA A 483 12.05 -0.42 -1.04
C ALA A 483 11.67 -1.59 -0.10
N PRO A 484 10.41 -2.07 -0.13
CA PRO A 484 9.98 -3.21 0.66
C PRO A 484 10.50 -4.51 0.05
N ARG A 485 10.81 -5.47 0.92
CA ARG A 485 11.20 -6.82 0.53
C ARG A 485 10.48 -7.85 1.40
N ALA A 486 9.69 -8.69 0.75
CA ALA A 486 9.14 -9.89 1.37
C ALA A 486 10.28 -10.83 1.79
N MET A 487 10.16 -11.36 3.01
CA MET A 487 11.18 -12.24 3.59
C MET A 487 10.52 -13.40 4.33
N ASN A 488 11.15 -14.57 4.22
CA ASN A 488 10.86 -15.72 5.06
C ASN A 488 11.87 -15.76 6.21
N PRO A 489 11.45 -15.65 7.48
CA PRO A 489 12.35 -15.65 8.61
C PRO A 489 13.12 -16.96 8.74
N ARG A 490 14.41 -16.89 9.13
CA ARG A 490 15.23 -18.10 9.33
C ARG A 490 15.35 -18.43 10.82
N PRO A 491 15.53 -19.71 11.19
CA PRO A 491 15.77 -20.08 12.57
C PRO A 491 16.96 -19.31 13.18
N GLY A 492 16.71 -18.64 14.31
CA GLY A 492 17.67 -17.82 15.05
C GLY A 492 17.65 -16.34 14.70
N ASP A 493 17.02 -15.93 13.58
CA ASP A 493 16.74 -14.52 13.33
C ASP A 493 15.75 -14.02 14.42
N THR A 494 15.75 -12.73 14.74
CA THR A 494 14.90 -12.18 15.81
C THR A 494 14.05 -11.02 15.31
N PHE A 495 12.93 -10.79 16.00
CA PHE A 495 12.07 -9.63 15.81
C PHE A 495 11.88 -8.92 17.14
N THR A 496 12.32 -7.67 17.21
CA THR A 496 12.09 -6.78 18.36
C THR A 496 10.89 -5.91 18.05
N ILE A 497 9.81 -6.04 18.82
CA ILE A 497 8.56 -5.31 18.58
C ILE A 497 8.78 -3.82 18.82
N LEU A 498 8.16 -2.96 18.00
CA LEU A 498 8.08 -1.53 18.26
C LEU A 498 6.79 -1.23 19.03
N GLU A 499 6.93 -0.60 20.18
CA GLU A 499 5.82 -0.14 21.01
C GLU A 499 5.62 1.37 20.83
N GLN A 500 4.40 1.79 20.52
CA GLN A 500 4.04 3.20 20.53
C GLN A 500 3.76 3.67 21.96
N ARG A 501 4.38 4.79 22.34
CA ARG A 501 4.12 5.41 23.65
C ARG A 501 3.96 6.92 23.54
N TYR A 502 2.88 7.44 24.10
CA TYR A 502 2.72 8.87 24.34
C TYR A 502 3.52 9.29 25.57
N LYS A 503 4.33 10.33 25.39
CA LYS A 503 5.10 10.96 26.46
C LYS A 503 4.96 12.47 26.37
N LEU A 504 4.97 13.15 27.52
CA LEU A 504 5.04 14.61 27.55
C LEU A 504 6.40 15.08 27.04
N ASP A 505 6.39 15.99 26.07
CA ASP A 505 7.57 16.72 25.63
C ASP A 505 7.94 17.86 26.61
N ASP A 506 9.01 18.59 26.28
CA ASP A 506 9.51 19.70 27.12
C ASP A 506 8.52 20.88 27.23
N ASP A 507 7.57 20.99 26.30
CA ASP A 507 6.52 22.02 26.27
C ASP A 507 5.22 21.54 26.97
N GLY A 508 5.19 20.28 27.41
CA GLY A 508 4.06 19.66 28.08
C GLY A 508 2.96 19.19 27.14
N ALA A 509 3.27 18.98 25.86
CA ALA A 509 2.40 18.33 24.90
C ALA A 509 2.67 16.82 24.86
N TRP A 510 1.61 16.02 24.70
CA TRP A 510 1.77 14.58 24.48
C TRP A 510 2.26 14.34 23.05
N VAL A 511 3.36 13.60 22.92
CA VAL A 511 3.93 13.18 21.64
C VAL A 511 4.08 11.66 21.62
N VAL A 512 3.66 11.03 20.54
CA VAL A 512 3.85 9.59 20.31
C VAL A 512 5.26 9.35 19.78
N ASN A 513 5.92 8.31 20.29
CA ASN A 513 7.20 7.84 19.77
C ASN A 513 7.25 6.32 19.86
N ASP A 514 8.04 5.71 18.99
CA ASP A 514 8.32 4.28 19.03
C ASP A 514 9.46 3.96 20.00
N TYR A 515 9.28 2.87 20.73
CA TYR A 515 10.27 2.30 21.65
C TYR A 515 10.46 0.82 21.34
N LEU A 516 11.68 0.33 21.50
CA LEU A 516 11.95 -1.11 21.40
C LEU A 516 11.32 -1.83 22.60
N GLY A 517 10.38 -2.72 22.29
CA GLY A 517 9.77 -3.65 23.23
C GLY A 517 10.57 -4.95 23.34
N ASP A 518 9.85 -6.02 23.63
CA ASP A 518 10.42 -7.36 23.78
C ASP A 518 10.86 -7.96 22.44
N THR A 519 11.82 -8.88 22.52
CA THR A 519 12.40 -9.56 21.35
C THR A 519 12.00 -11.03 21.33
N LEU A 520 11.44 -11.46 20.20
CA LEU A 520 11.08 -12.85 19.91
C LEU A 520 12.09 -13.47 18.96
N THR A 521 12.29 -14.78 19.05
CA THR A 521 13.25 -15.51 18.21
C THR A 521 12.53 -16.48 17.28
N PHE A 522 12.78 -16.38 15.97
CA PHE A 522 12.22 -17.32 15.01
C PHE A 522 12.82 -18.71 15.22
N SER A 523 11.95 -19.70 15.45
CA SER A 523 12.34 -21.11 15.62
C SER A 523 12.18 -21.95 14.33
N GLY A 524 11.86 -21.28 13.21
CA GLY A 524 11.43 -21.93 11.95
C GLY A 524 9.92 -22.16 11.87
N LYS A 525 9.15 -21.57 12.79
CA LYS A 525 7.69 -21.50 12.72
C LYS A 525 7.25 -20.03 12.80
N PRO A 526 6.14 -19.65 12.15
CA PRO A 526 5.52 -18.35 12.37
C PRO A 526 5.19 -18.14 13.84
N PHE A 527 5.18 -16.87 14.27
CA PHE A 527 4.65 -16.52 15.58
C PHE A 527 3.13 -16.74 15.63
N THR A 528 2.62 -17.03 16.81
CA THR A 528 1.18 -17.16 17.06
C THR A 528 0.71 -16.00 17.92
N VAL A 529 -0.52 -15.55 17.69
CA VAL A 529 -1.14 -14.47 18.47
C VAL A 529 -2.04 -15.07 19.54
N THR A 530 -1.99 -14.50 20.75
CA THR A 530 -2.94 -14.82 21.83
C THR A 530 -3.55 -13.54 22.38
N ALA A 531 -4.88 -13.52 22.48
CA ALA A 531 -5.63 -12.46 23.13
C ALA A 531 -5.73 -12.72 24.65
N TYR A 532 -5.55 -11.66 25.44
CA TYR A 532 -5.62 -11.67 26.89
C TYR A 532 -6.56 -10.56 27.37
N ALA A 533 -7.17 -10.78 28.53
CA ALA A 533 -7.82 -9.67 29.25
C ALA A 533 -6.76 -8.62 29.62
N SER A 534 -7.10 -7.34 29.47
CA SER A 534 -6.19 -6.24 29.77
C SER A 534 -5.79 -6.20 31.26
N TYR A 535 -4.68 -5.54 31.55
CA TYR A 535 -4.20 -5.36 32.92
C TYR A 535 -5.08 -4.35 33.68
N PRO A 536 -5.26 -4.50 35.01
CA PRO A 536 -5.86 -3.44 35.81
C PRO A 536 -5.05 -2.15 35.72
N GLY A 537 -5.71 -1.00 35.58
CA GLY A 537 -5.03 0.27 35.40
C GLY A 537 -5.93 1.38 34.86
N GLU A 538 -5.32 2.54 34.65
CA GLU A 538 -5.94 3.66 33.96
C GLU A 538 -5.76 3.50 32.44
N TYR A 539 -6.86 3.62 31.70
CA TYR A 539 -6.92 3.56 30.25
C TYR A 539 -7.43 4.89 29.69
N SER A 540 -6.81 5.34 28.61
CA SER A 540 -7.29 6.42 27.75
C SER A 540 -7.86 5.78 26.49
N LEU A 541 -9.17 5.94 26.27
CA LEU A 541 -9.88 5.41 25.11
C LEU A 541 -10.15 6.56 24.15
N GLY A 542 -9.56 6.49 22.96
CA GLY A 542 -9.63 7.51 21.92
C GLY A 542 -10.53 7.09 20.77
N ILE A 543 -11.42 7.99 20.35
CA ILE A 543 -12.08 7.88 19.04
C ILE A 543 -11.37 8.84 18.10
N ILE A 544 -10.86 8.34 16.99
CA ILE A 544 -10.17 9.13 15.96
C ILE A 544 -11.01 9.08 14.69
N VAL A 545 -11.34 10.24 14.15
CA VAL A 545 -12.15 10.38 12.93
C VAL A 545 -11.27 11.01 11.85
N THR A 546 -11.16 10.37 10.69
CA THR A 546 -10.48 10.94 9.52
C THR A 546 -11.45 11.37 8.44
N ASP A 547 -11.14 12.44 7.71
CA ASP A 547 -11.82 12.77 6.46
C ASP A 547 -11.16 12.10 5.25
N LEU A 548 -11.71 12.34 4.05
CA LEU A 548 -11.19 11.81 2.78
C LEU A 548 -9.82 12.37 2.35
N LEU A 549 -9.30 13.38 3.06
CA LEU A 549 -7.99 13.98 2.82
C LEU A 549 -6.97 13.61 3.89
N ASP A 550 -7.37 12.72 4.82
CA ASP A 550 -6.57 12.24 5.93
C ASP A 550 -6.36 13.27 7.05
N ASN A 551 -7.15 14.35 7.08
CA ASN A 551 -7.21 15.21 8.28
C ASN A 551 -7.93 14.44 9.39
N SER A 552 -7.47 14.60 10.63
CA SER A 552 -8.05 13.87 11.76
C SER A 552 -8.46 14.76 12.92
N VAL A 553 -9.50 14.32 13.63
CA VAL A 553 -9.85 14.82 14.97
C VAL A 553 -9.94 13.65 15.93
N ALA A 554 -9.50 13.86 17.17
CA ALA A 554 -9.54 12.83 18.19
C ALA A 554 -10.05 13.40 19.51
N GLU A 555 -10.85 12.61 20.22
CA GLU A 555 -11.28 12.86 21.60
C GLU A 555 -10.98 11.61 22.41
N TYR A 556 -10.70 11.80 23.71
CA TYR A 556 -10.28 10.73 24.60
C TYR A 556 -11.09 10.77 25.89
N ALA A 557 -11.40 9.60 26.43
CA ALA A 557 -12.00 9.43 27.75
C ALA A 557 -11.18 8.48 28.62
N THR A 558 -11.15 8.74 29.92
CA THR A 558 -10.45 7.89 30.88
C THR A 558 -11.40 6.85 31.48
N VAL A 559 -10.98 5.59 31.47
CA VAL A 559 -11.68 4.46 32.13
C VAL A 559 -10.67 3.69 32.98
N TYR A 560 -11.11 3.20 34.14
CA TYR A 560 -10.29 2.38 35.02
C TYR A 560 -10.72 0.91 34.94
N VAL A 561 -9.77 0.03 34.62
CA VAL A 561 -9.97 -1.43 34.67
C VAL A 561 -9.56 -1.91 36.06
N VAL A 562 -10.47 -2.62 36.75
CA VAL A 562 -10.25 -3.13 38.12
C VAL A 562 -10.22 -4.66 38.17
N GLU A 563 -9.62 -5.19 39.25
CA GLU A 563 -9.48 -6.63 39.53
C GLU A 563 -10.81 -7.39 39.73
#